data_AF-A0A7S4MCZ8-F1
#
_entry.id   AF-A0A7S4MCZ8-F1
#
_cell.length_a   1.000
_cell.length_b   1.000
_cell.length_c   1.000
_cell.angle_alpha   90.00
_cell.angle_beta   90.00
_cell.angle_gamma   90.00
#
_symmetry.space_group_name_H-M   'P 1'
#
loop_
_entity.id
_entity.type
_entity.pdbx_description
1 polymer ?
#
loop_
_entity_poly.entity_id
_entity_poly.type
_entity_poly.pdbx_seq_one_letter_code
_entity_poly.pdbx_strand_id
1 'polypeptide(L)'
;VLSAERALVFYGIASGRSGEDGPKMWKNSAGDSVDFIPLVPSDPPRSRTNPLGFRTPFGVHHTKLFLVGFESSLRVVVHTANLIHSGVHLNANGAYVQDFPLKSTIKRPASIAAASASASTSPDGESSDDESFW
;
A
#
# COMPACT_ATOMS: atom_id res chain seq x y z
N VAL A 1 -13.21 17.71 11.65
CA VAL A 1 -13.93 16.53 11.13
C VAL A 1 -13.09 15.93 10.03
N LEU A 2 -12.77 14.63 10.10
CA LEU A 2 -12.11 13.91 8.99
C LEU A 2 -13.12 13.83 7.84
N SER A 3 -12.89 14.59 6.77
CA SER A 3 -13.67 14.51 5.54
C SER A 3 -12.79 13.88 4.48
N ALA A 4 -12.92 12.57 4.28
CA ALA A 4 -12.26 11.89 3.17
C ALA A 4 -13.16 12.02 1.94
N GLU A 5 -12.71 12.78 0.94
CA GLU A 5 -13.43 12.91 -0.34
C GLU A 5 -13.57 11.55 -1.03
N ARG A 6 -12.53 10.70 -0.91
CA ARG A 6 -12.52 9.32 -1.40
C ARG A 6 -11.75 8.42 -0.46
N ALA A 7 -12.19 7.17 -0.30
CA ALA A 7 -11.45 6.13 0.39
C ALA A 7 -11.24 4.90 -0.49
N LEU A 8 -10.09 4.27 -0.36
CA LEU A 8 -9.73 3.03 -1.05
C LEU A 8 -9.56 1.93 -0.01
N VAL A 9 -10.25 0.82 -0.21
CA VAL A 9 -10.22 -0.31 0.73
C VAL A 9 -9.76 -1.57 0.00
N PHE A 10 -8.55 -2.02 0.31
CA PHE A 10 -8.02 -3.29 -0.15
C PHE A 10 -8.38 -4.40 0.85
N TYR A 11 -8.93 -5.51 0.37
CA TYR A 11 -9.39 -6.59 1.26
C TYR A 11 -9.18 -7.97 0.66
N GLY A 12 -8.99 -8.98 1.53
CA GLY A 12 -8.92 -10.38 1.13
C GLY A 12 -10.30 -11.02 1.05
N ILE A 13 -10.46 -12.00 0.16
CA ILE A 13 -11.66 -12.84 0.06
C ILE A 13 -11.34 -14.23 0.64
N ALA A 14 -12.20 -14.73 1.54
CA ALA A 14 -12.10 -16.11 2.00
C ALA A 14 -12.50 -17.06 0.86
N SER A 15 -11.69 -18.08 0.61
CA SER A 15 -11.97 -19.12 -0.40
C SER A 15 -13.37 -19.72 -0.19
N GLY A 16 -14.16 -19.78 -1.28
CA GLY A 16 -15.50 -20.40 -1.27
C GLY A 16 -16.67 -19.49 -0.94
N ARG A 17 -16.45 -18.20 -0.63
CA ARG A 17 -17.52 -17.19 -0.61
C ARG A 17 -17.47 -16.35 -1.88
N SER A 18 -18.62 -16.05 -2.47
CA SER A 18 -18.71 -15.02 -3.51
C SER A 18 -18.09 -13.75 -2.93
N GLY A 19 -17.12 -13.16 -3.63
CA GLY A 19 -16.34 -12.01 -3.16
C GLY A 19 -17.14 -10.73 -2.91
N GLU A 20 -18.47 -10.82 -2.87
CA GLU A 20 -19.37 -9.69 -2.78
C GLU A 20 -19.97 -9.50 -1.39
N ASP A 21 -20.07 -10.54 -0.55
CA ASP A 21 -20.88 -10.45 0.68
C ASP A 21 -20.20 -9.65 1.80
N GLY A 22 -18.87 -9.72 1.92
CA GLY A 22 -18.11 -8.93 2.89
C GLY A 22 -18.18 -7.42 2.63
N PRO A 23 -17.88 -6.95 1.40
CA PRO A 23 -17.95 -5.53 1.05
C PRO A 23 -19.38 -4.99 0.92
N LYS A 24 -20.38 -5.82 0.61
CA LYS A 24 -21.78 -5.36 0.45
C LYS A 24 -22.26 -4.53 1.64
N MET A 25 -21.98 -4.97 2.86
CA MET A 25 -22.35 -4.21 4.07
C MET A 25 -21.64 -2.85 4.14
N TRP A 26 -20.37 -2.79 3.75
CA TRP A 26 -19.59 -1.56 3.80
C TRP A 26 -19.97 -0.60 2.67
N LYS A 27 -20.21 -1.12 1.46
CA LYS A 27 -20.69 -0.35 0.30
C LYS A 27 -22.03 0.32 0.57
N ASN A 28 -22.97 -0.42 1.18
CA ASN A 28 -24.30 0.11 1.49
C ASN A 28 -24.24 1.28 2.49
N SER A 29 -23.23 1.33 3.36
CA SER A 29 -23.07 2.40 4.35
C SER A 29 -22.17 3.55 3.88
N ALA A 30 -21.22 3.29 2.98
CA ALA A 30 -20.20 4.25 2.56
C ALA A 30 -20.56 5.04 1.29
N GLY A 31 -21.53 4.55 0.51
CA GLY A 31 -21.93 5.17 -0.76
C GLY A 31 -20.81 5.15 -1.80
N ASP A 32 -20.89 6.06 -2.78
CA ASP A 32 -19.97 6.10 -3.94
C ASP A 32 -18.60 6.72 -3.64
N SER A 33 -18.37 7.16 -2.40
CA SER A 33 -17.09 7.75 -1.98
C SER A 33 -16.01 6.70 -1.67
N VAL A 34 -16.35 5.40 -1.68
CA VAL A 34 -15.44 4.32 -1.26
C VAL A 34 -15.31 3.23 -2.31
N ASP A 35 -14.08 3.05 -2.79
CA ASP A 35 -13.70 2.03 -3.77
C ASP A 35 -13.16 0.79 -3.04
N PHE A 36 -13.84 -0.35 -3.19
CA PHE A 36 -13.44 -1.63 -2.61
C PHE A 36 -12.71 -2.51 -3.64
N ILE A 37 -11.44 -2.81 -3.37
CA ILE A 37 -10.54 -3.55 -4.28
C ILE A 37 -10.19 -4.91 -3.66
N PRO A 38 -10.67 -6.04 -4.24
CA PRO A 38 -10.32 -7.36 -3.75
C PRO A 38 -8.89 -7.75 -4.12
N LEU A 39 -8.19 -8.36 -3.17
CA LEU A 39 -6.86 -8.95 -3.35
C LEU A 39 -6.89 -10.44 -3.03
N VAL A 40 -6.55 -11.26 -4.03
CA VAL A 40 -6.59 -12.73 -3.99
C VAL A 40 -5.26 -13.26 -4.57
N PRO A 41 -4.23 -13.47 -3.73
CA PRO A 41 -2.91 -13.90 -4.20
C PRO A 41 -2.88 -15.25 -4.94
N SER A 42 -3.94 -16.05 -4.80
CA SER A 42 -4.11 -17.33 -5.49
C SER A 42 -4.67 -17.20 -6.90
N ASP A 43 -5.10 -16.01 -7.34
CA ASP A 43 -5.58 -15.77 -8.70
C ASP A 43 -4.42 -15.70 -9.70
N PRO A 44 -4.68 -15.83 -11.02
CA PRO A 44 -3.64 -15.72 -12.03
C PRO A 44 -2.79 -14.45 -11.88
N PRO A 45 -1.47 -14.50 -12.13
CA PRO A 45 -0.60 -13.33 -12.04
C PRO A 45 -1.10 -12.17 -12.91
N ARG A 46 -0.83 -10.93 -12.47
CA ARG A 46 -1.23 -9.67 -13.13
C ARG A 46 -2.73 -9.55 -13.43
N SER A 47 -3.57 -10.25 -12.68
CA SER A 47 -5.02 -10.13 -12.76
C SER A 47 -5.52 -8.95 -11.91
N ARG A 48 -6.80 -8.61 -12.05
CA ARG A 48 -7.44 -7.53 -11.27
C ARG A 48 -7.30 -7.73 -9.75
N THR A 49 -7.27 -8.98 -9.30
CA THR A 49 -7.24 -9.40 -7.90
C THR A 49 -5.85 -9.87 -7.45
N ASN A 50 -4.94 -10.19 -8.38
CA ASN A 50 -3.55 -10.48 -8.10
C ASN A 50 -2.64 -9.58 -8.95
N PRO A 51 -2.24 -8.40 -8.46
CA PRO A 51 -1.37 -7.50 -9.20
C PRO A 51 0.08 -8.01 -9.31
N LEU A 52 0.44 -9.08 -8.58
CA LEU A 52 1.81 -9.60 -8.57
C LEU A 52 2.14 -10.37 -9.86
N GLY A 53 3.42 -10.42 -10.19
CA GLY A 53 3.95 -11.18 -11.33
C GLY A 53 3.96 -12.71 -11.13
N PHE A 54 3.54 -13.19 -9.96
CA PHE A 54 3.49 -14.60 -9.62
C PHE A 54 2.23 -14.94 -8.82
N ARG A 55 1.89 -16.23 -8.79
CA ARG A 55 0.78 -16.78 -8.01
C ARG A 55 1.33 -17.35 -6.72
N THR A 56 0.64 -17.10 -5.61
CA THR A 56 0.93 -17.75 -4.32
C THR A 56 -0.18 -18.74 -4.00
N PRO A 57 0.02 -20.06 -4.21
CA PRO A 57 -0.93 -21.06 -3.79
C PRO A 57 -1.22 -20.90 -2.29
N PHE A 58 -2.50 -20.86 -1.91
CA PHE A 58 -2.96 -20.61 -0.54
C PHE A 58 -2.57 -19.25 0.06
N GLY A 59 -2.12 -18.30 -0.78
CA GLY A 59 -1.76 -16.96 -0.33
C GLY A 59 -2.96 -16.14 0.13
N VAL A 60 -2.74 -15.29 1.14
CA VAL A 60 -3.77 -14.44 1.74
C VAL A 60 -3.32 -12.98 1.79
N HIS A 61 -4.26 -12.05 1.62
CA HIS A 61 -4.01 -10.65 1.92
C HIS A 61 -4.20 -10.40 3.42
N HIS A 62 -3.12 -10.44 4.20
CA HIS A 62 -3.17 -10.35 5.67
C HIS A 62 -2.72 -8.98 6.24
N THR A 63 -2.25 -8.09 5.38
CA THR A 63 -1.82 -6.73 5.75
C THR A 63 -2.98 -5.91 6.32
N LYS A 64 -2.69 -5.14 7.36
CA LYS A 64 -3.63 -4.33 8.13
C LYS A 64 -2.99 -2.96 8.36
N LEU A 65 -3.42 -2.00 7.56
CA LEU A 65 -2.74 -0.73 7.45
C LEU A 65 -3.73 0.37 7.05
N PHE A 66 -3.59 1.54 7.66
CA PHE A 66 -4.24 2.76 7.21
C PHE A 66 -3.20 3.78 6.74
N LEU A 67 -3.47 4.38 5.58
CA LEU A 67 -2.82 5.60 5.11
C LEU A 67 -3.87 6.70 5.14
N VAL A 68 -3.64 7.73 5.97
CA VAL A 68 -4.61 8.82 6.16
C VAL A 68 -3.93 10.14 5.82
N GLY A 69 -4.42 10.80 4.78
CA GLY A 69 -3.96 12.14 4.40
C GLY A 69 -4.64 13.21 5.24
N PHE A 70 -3.86 14.13 5.77
CA PHE A 70 -4.30 15.38 6.36
C PHE A 70 -3.75 16.55 5.52
N GLU A 71 -4.26 17.76 5.76
CA GLU A 71 -3.81 18.96 5.04
C GLU A 71 -2.29 19.18 5.12
N SER A 72 -1.67 18.84 6.26
CA SER A 72 -0.25 19.11 6.53
C SER A 72 0.62 17.85 6.70
N SER A 73 0.03 16.65 6.64
CA SER A 73 0.76 15.42 6.97
C SER A 73 0.11 14.16 6.38
N LEU A 74 0.87 13.07 6.39
CA LEU A 74 0.38 11.72 6.14
C LEU A 74 0.56 10.89 7.42
N ARG A 75 -0.52 10.26 7.90
CA ARG A 75 -0.46 9.29 8.98
C ARG A 75 -0.39 7.88 8.44
N VAL A 76 0.55 7.10 8.94
CA VAL A 76 0.64 5.66 8.73
C VAL A 76 0.23 4.96 10.03
N VAL A 77 -0.74 4.06 9.93
CA VAL A 77 -1.13 3.19 11.04
C VAL A 77 -0.93 1.75 10.62
N VAL A 78 -0.10 1.01 11.34
CA VAL A 78 0.02 -0.45 11.20
C VAL A 78 -0.65 -1.08 12.40
N HIS A 79 -1.64 -1.96 12.18
CA HIS A 79 -2.44 -2.53 13.26
C HIS A 79 -2.64 -4.04 13.11
N THR A 80 -3.18 -4.68 14.15
CA THR A 80 -3.38 -6.15 14.17
C THR A 80 -4.83 -6.58 13.99
N ALA A 81 -5.80 -5.69 14.19
CA ALA A 81 -7.22 -6.02 14.09
C ALA A 81 -7.66 -6.24 12.63
N ASN A 82 -8.43 -7.30 12.36
CA ASN A 82 -9.30 -7.33 11.18
C ASN A 82 -10.42 -6.30 11.37
N LEU A 83 -10.88 -5.67 10.30
CA LEU A 83 -11.96 -4.67 10.36
C LEU A 83 -13.34 -5.34 10.45
N ILE A 84 -13.56 -6.07 11.53
CA ILE A 84 -14.85 -6.66 11.90
C ILE A 84 -15.12 -6.37 13.38
N HIS A 85 -16.38 -6.21 13.75
CA HIS A 85 -16.78 -5.84 15.10
C HIS A 85 -16.10 -6.72 16.17
N SER A 86 -16.23 -8.04 16.08
CA SER A 86 -15.61 -8.96 17.04
C SER A 86 -14.08 -8.83 17.11
N GLY A 87 -13.43 -8.67 15.96
CA GLY A 87 -11.98 -8.53 15.88
C GLY A 87 -11.45 -7.26 16.54
N VAL A 88 -12.23 -6.19 16.52
CA VAL A 88 -11.90 -4.91 17.17
C VAL A 88 -12.27 -4.92 18.66
N HIS A 89 -13.44 -5.45 19.02
CA HIS A 89 -14.01 -5.32 20.36
C HIS A 89 -13.62 -6.41 21.35
N LEU A 90 -13.36 -7.63 20.88
CA LEU A 90 -13.21 -8.80 21.77
C LEU A 90 -11.75 -9.24 21.94
N ASN A 91 -10.82 -8.65 21.19
CA ASN A 91 -9.42 -9.04 21.18
C ASN A 91 -8.53 -7.89 21.65
N ALA A 92 -7.45 -8.24 22.34
CA ALA A 92 -6.33 -7.33 22.53
C ALA A 92 -5.65 -7.10 21.16
N ASN A 93 -5.58 -5.85 20.73
CA ASN A 93 -4.98 -5.46 19.46
C ASN A 93 -3.88 -4.42 19.67
N GLY A 94 -2.88 -4.45 18.81
CA GLY A 94 -1.84 -3.43 18.74
C GLY A 94 -2.07 -2.48 17.56
N ALA A 95 -1.64 -1.24 17.75
CA ALA A 95 -1.52 -0.26 16.68
C ALA A 95 -0.24 0.56 16.88
N TYR A 96 0.58 0.62 15.83
CA TYR A 96 1.67 1.58 15.71
C TYR A 96 1.19 2.74 14.85
N VAL A 97 1.37 3.97 15.33
CA VAL A 97 0.88 5.20 14.68
C VAL A 97 2.04 6.16 14.52
N GLN A 98 2.25 6.63 13.28
CA GLN A 98 3.29 7.62 13.00
C GLN A 98 2.80 8.63 11.96
N ASP A 99 3.08 9.90 12.25
CA ASP A 99 2.82 11.02 11.35
C ASP A 99 4.09 11.43 10.62
N PHE A 100 3.93 11.73 9.33
CA PHE A 100 4.99 12.22 8.46
C PHE A 100 4.58 13.58 7.89
N PRO A 101 5.41 14.63 8.04
CA PRO A 101 5.14 15.92 7.41
C PRO A 101 5.23 15.80 5.89
N LEU A 102 4.48 16.64 5.18
CA LEU A 102 4.61 16.74 3.72
C LEU A 102 6.01 17.21 3.34
N LYS A 103 6.53 16.73 2.20
CA LYS A 103 7.80 17.21 1.68
C LYS A 103 7.68 18.69 1.35
N SER A 104 8.58 19.52 1.87
CA SER A 104 8.65 20.93 1.47
C SER A 104 9.04 21.00 -0.01
N THR A 105 8.26 21.71 -0.82
CA THR A 105 8.61 22.03 -2.20
C THR A 105 9.71 23.09 -2.23
N ILE A 106 10.89 22.78 -1.70
CA ILE A 106 12.08 23.58 -1.96
C ILE A 106 12.37 23.39 -3.45
N LYS A 107 11.96 24.35 -4.28
CA LYS A 107 12.47 24.45 -5.65
C LYS A 107 13.99 24.49 -5.53
N ARG A 108 14.64 23.39 -5.91
CA ARG A 108 16.10 23.36 -5.99
C ARG A 108 16.50 24.56 -6.86
N PRO A 109 17.32 25.51 -6.36
CA PRO A 109 17.75 26.62 -7.18
C PRO A 109 18.45 26.06 -8.42
N ALA A 110 18.11 26.60 -9.59
CA ALA A 110 18.53 26.10 -10.90
C ALA A 110 20.06 25.98 -11.05
N SER A 111 20.84 26.63 -10.17
CA SER A 111 22.30 26.61 -10.18
C SER A 111 22.94 25.28 -9.81
N ILE A 112 22.25 24.37 -9.11
CA ILE A 112 22.82 23.06 -8.73
C ILE A 112 22.58 21.98 -9.81
N ALA A 113 21.56 22.14 -10.66
CA ALA A 113 21.22 21.16 -11.69
C ALA A 113 22.29 21.09 -12.82
N ALA A 114 22.92 22.23 -13.14
CA ALA A 114 23.92 22.31 -14.22
C ALA A 114 25.22 21.56 -13.90
N ALA A 115 25.62 21.46 -12.63
CA ALA A 115 26.87 20.81 -12.22
C ALA A 115 26.81 19.27 -12.29
N SER A 116 25.61 18.68 -12.25
CA SER A 116 25.45 17.21 -12.34
C SER A 116 25.49 16.67 -13.77
N ALA A 117 25.24 17.52 -14.77
CA ALA A 117 25.21 17.12 -16.18
C ALA A 117 26.60 17.10 -16.84
N SER A 118 27.63 17.69 -16.21
CA SER A 118 28.98 17.81 -16.77
C SER A 118 29.97 16.75 -16.28
N ALA A 119 29.54 15.78 -15.45
CA ALA A 119 30.44 14.79 -14.84
C ALA A 119 30.42 13.40 -15.51
N SER A 120 29.67 13.21 -16.62
CA SER A 120 29.61 11.93 -17.34
C SER A 120 30.30 12.02 -18.71
N THR A 121 31.63 11.90 -18.73
CA THR A 121 32.44 11.60 -19.92
C THR A 121 33.79 11.06 -19.43
N SER A 122 33.91 9.75 -19.11
CA SER A 122 34.48 8.65 -19.94
C SER A 122 35.54 7.90 -19.08
N PRO A 123 36.15 6.77 -19.49
CA PRO A 123 35.77 5.69 -20.40
C PRO A 123 35.81 4.29 -19.72
N ASP A 124 35.51 3.27 -20.52
CA ASP A 124 35.41 1.84 -20.21
C ASP A 124 36.61 1.21 -19.46
N GLY A 125 36.29 0.28 -18.56
CA GLY A 125 37.23 -0.65 -17.95
C GLY A 125 36.48 -1.83 -17.34
N GLU A 126 36.42 -2.95 -18.07
CA GLU A 126 35.99 -4.25 -17.55
C GLU A 126 36.86 -4.67 -16.37
N SER A 127 36.23 -5.07 -15.26
CA SER A 127 36.80 -6.05 -14.34
C SER A 127 35.67 -6.94 -13.84
N SER A 128 35.78 -8.21 -14.22
CA SER A 128 35.06 -9.33 -13.66
C SER A 128 35.49 -9.52 -12.22
N ASP A 129 34.54 -9.50 -11.29
CA ASP A 129 34.66 -10.24 -10.04
C ASP A 129 33.28 -10.83 -9.72
N ASP A 130 33.22 -12.15 -9.85
CA ASP A 130 32.33 -13.01 -9.08
C ASP A 130 32.41 -12.62 -7.60
N GLU A 131 31.29 -12.69 -6.89
CA GLU A 131 31.20 -13.38 -5.59
C GLU A 131 29.73 -13.36 -5.14
N SER A 132 29.24 -14.57 -4.96
CA SER A 132 27.98 -14.97 -4.38
C SER A 132 27.63 -14.26 -3.07
N PHE A 133 26.37 -13.83 -2.94
CA PHE A 133 25.72 -13.66 -1.65
C PHE A 133 24.46 -14.55 -1.62
N TRP A 134 24.40 -15.36 -0.55
CA TRP A 134 23.33 -16.26 -0.18
C TRP A 134 21.93 -15.66 -0.26
#